data_AF-A0A7K2X876-F1
#
_entry.id   AF-A0A7K2X876-F1
#
_cell.length_a   1.000
_cell.length_b   1.000
_cell.length_c   1.000
_cell.angle_alpha   90.00
_cell.angle_beta   90.00
_cell.angle_gamma   90.00
#
_symmetry.space_group_name_H-M   'P 1'
#
loop_
_entity.id
_entity.type
_entity.pdbx_description
1 polymer ?
#
loop_
_entity_poly.entity_id
_entity_poly.type
_entity_poly.pdbx_seq_one_letter_code
_entity_poly.pdbx_strand_id
1 'polypeptide(L)'
;MTETFGAEFLVRWLAAVAGDVDREADRLTELDSAIGDADHGANLRRGFAAVAETLAKEPPGTPGAVLTTAGRQLVSTVGGASGPLYGTLL
;
A
#
# COMPACT_ATOMS: atom_id res chain seq x y z
N MET A 1 9.53 12.33 -25.91
CA MET A 1 9.63 10.94 -25.44
C MET A 1 8.50 10.71 -24.47
N THR A 2 7.64 9.72 -24.71
CA THR A 2 6.62 9.33 -23.74
C THR A 2 7.31 8.44 -22.69
N GLU A 3 7.43 8.92 -21.45
CA GLU A 3 7.84 8.04 -20.36
C GLU A 3 6.78 6.96 -20.17
N THR A 4 7.21 5.70 -20.16
CA THR A 4 6.32 4.55 -19.99
C THR A 4 6.45 4.06 -18.56
N PHE A 5 5.34 4.04 -17.82
CA PHE A 5 5.30 3.52 -16.45
C PHE A 5 5.14 1.99 -16.48
N GLY A 6 6.28 1.29 -16.51
CA GLY A 6 6.36 -0.17 -16.52
C GLY A 6 6.22 -0.81 -15.13
N ALA A 7 6.27 -2.15 -15.08
CA ALA A 7 6.15 -2.92 -13.84
C ALA A 7 7.19 -2.50 -12.78
N GLU A 8 8.45 -2.35 -13.17
CA GLU A 8 9.52 -1.91 -12.27
C GLU A 8 9.27 -0.51 -11.69
N PHE A 9 8.68 0.39 -12.48
CA PHE A 9 8.33 1.73 -11.98
C PHE A 9 7.29 1.60 -10.86
N LEU A 10 6.25 0.78 -11.06
CA LEU A 10 5.20 0.60 -10.05
C LEU A 10 5.70 -0.12 -8.80
N VAL A 11 6.62 -1.08 -8.94
CA VAL A 11 7.27 -1.71 -7.78
C VAL A 11 8.03 -0.68 -6.96
N ARG A 12 8.83 0.19 -7.61
CA ARG A 12 9.55 1.27 -6.91
C ARG A 12 8.59 2.29 -6.29
N TRP A 13 7.52 2.63 -6.99
CA TRP A 13 6.51 3.55 -6.47
C TRP A 13 5.82 3.00 -5.23
N LEU A 14 5.38 1.75 -5.24
CA LEU A 14 4.74 1.11 -4.08
C LEU A 14 5.71 0.93 -2.90
N ALA A 15 7.00 0.69 -3.17
CA ALA A 15 8.02 0.70 -2.12
C ALA A 15 8.21 2.10 -1.51
N ALA A 16 8.16 3.16 -2.31
CA ALA A 16 8.21 4.54 -1.83
C ALA A 16 6.97 4.89 -0.98
N VAL A 17 5.78 4.48 -1.44
CA VAL A 17 4.53 4.62 -0.66
C VAL A 17 4.63 3.91 0.68
N ALA A 18 5.18 2.68 0.72
CA ALA A 18 5.38 1.98 1.98
C ALA A 18 6.32 2.73 2.94
N GLY A 19 7.39 3.34 2.42
CA GLY A 19 8.28 4.19 3.22
C GLY A 19 7.60 5.46 3.75
N ASP A 20 6.76 6.11 2.94
CA ASP A 20 6.00 7.28 3.37
C ASP A 20 4.94 6.95 4.42
N VAL A 21 4.21 5.85 4.21
CA VAL A 21 3.21 5.36 5.18
C VAL A 21 3.88 4.97 6.49
N ASP A 22 5.05 4.30 6.44
CA ASP A 22 5.80 3.96 7.65
C ASP A 22 6.22 5.22 8.43
N ARG A 23 6.74 6.23 7.73
CA ARG A 23 7.15 7.50 8.35
C ARG A 23 5.98 8.26 8.97
N GLU A 24 4.81 8.25 8.35
CA GLU A 24 3.64 9.03 8.77
C GLU A 24 2.64 8.24 9.62
N ALA A 25 2.86 6.94 9.88
CA ALA A 25 1.89 6.07 10.53
C ALA A 25 1.38 6.63 11.87
N ASP A 26 2.28 7.14 12.72
CA ASP A 26 1.91 7.64 14.04
C ASP A 26 1.02 8.88 13.92
N ARG A 27 1.32 9.77 12.95
CA ARG A 27 0.49 10.95 12.65
C ARG A 27 -0.86 10.55 12.05
N LEU A 28 -0.91 9.54 11.18
CA LEU A 28 -2.17 9.03 10.63
C LEU A 28 -3.05 8.44 11.72
N THR A 29 -2.46 7.72 12.68
CA THR A 29 -3.17 7.23 13.87
C THR A 29 -3.63 8.39 14.77
N GLU A 30 -2.84 9.44 14.95
CA GLU A 30 -3.25 10.63 15.70
C GLU A 30 -4.47 11.31 15.05
N LEU A 31 -4.44 11.53 13.73
CA LEU A 31 -5.57 12.10 13.00
C LEU A 31 -6.83 11.25 13.12
N ASP A 32 -6.69 9.93 13.01
CA ASP A 32 -7.78 8.98 13.15
C ASP A 32 -8.32 8.92 14.58
N SER A 33 -7.48 9.09 15.60
CA SER A 33 -7.91 9.12 17.01
C SER A 33 -8.91 10.25 17.32
N ALA A 34 -8.89 11.33 16.55
CA ALA A 34 -9.78 12.47 16.75
C ALA A 34 -11.23 12.18 16.31
N ILE A 35 -11.45 11.25 15.36
CA ILE A 35 -12.74 11.03 14.71
C ILE A 35 -13.07 9.55 14.39
N GLY A 36 -12.21 8.62 14.79
CA GLY A 36 -12.23 7.20 14.46
C GLY A 36 -11.74 6.35 15.62
N ASP A 37 -11.12 5.21 15.32
CA ASP A 37 -10.70 4.20 16.31
C ASP A 37 -9.19 4.14 16.55
N ALA A 38 -8.44 5.11 15.99
CA ALA A 38 -7.00 5.27 16.13
C ALA A 38 -6.18 4.10 15.55
N ASP A 39 -6.74 3.37 14.60
CA ASP A 39 -6.10 2.20 14.02
C ASP A 39 -5.55 2.45 12.60
N HIS A 40 -5.95 3.56 11.97
CA HIS A 40 -5.72 3.77 10.53
C HIS A 40 -4.24 3.73 10.13
N GLY A 41 -3.39 4.48 10.83
CA GLY A 41 -1.95 4.52 10.56
C GLY A 41 -1.27 3.17 10.74
N ALA A 42 -1.58 2.48 11.84
CA ALA A 42 -1.07 1.14 12.12
C ALA A 42 -1.54 0.11 11.07
N ASN A 43 -2.79 0.21 10.62
CA ASN A 43 -3.35 -0.65 9.58
C ASN A 43 -2.66 -0.43 8.23
N LEU A 44 -2.48 0.82 7.80
CA LEU A 44 -1.79 1.13 6.55
C LEU A 44 -0.31 0.74 6.59
N ARG A 45 0.40 1.00 7.69
CA ARG A 45 1.81 0.59 7.86
C ARG A 45 1.96 -0.92 7.66
N ARG A 46 1.11 -1.72 8.30
CA ARG A 46 1.11 -3.18 8.17
C ARG A 46 0.86 -3.62 6.72
N GLY A 47 -0.15 -3.04 6.08
CA GLY A 47 -0.54 -3.42 4.72
C GLY A 47 0.49 -3.06 3.66
N PHE A 48 0.99 -1.83 3.67
CA PHE A 48 1.97 -1.40 2.68
C PHE A 48 3.35 -2.03 2.89
N ALA A 49 3.74 -2.34 4.14
CA ALA A 49 4.91 -3.18 4.39
C ALA A 49 4.76 -4.57 3.76
N ALA A 50 3.58 -5.20 3.92
CA ALA A 50 3.30 -6.50 3.33
C ALA A 50 3.23 -6.45 1.79
N VAL A 51 2.79 -5.34 1.18
CA VAL A 51 2.85 -5.11 -0.27
C VAL A 51 4.30 -5.05 -0.74
N ALA A 52 5.12 -4.21 -0.08
CA ALA A 52 6.53 -4.03 -0.46
C ALA A 52 7.32 -5.35 -0.34
N GLU A 53 7.10 -6.12 0.72
CA GLU A 53 7.74 -7.42 0.92
C GLU A 53 7.35 -8.42 -0.19
N THR A 54 6.05 -8.52 -0.51
CA THR A 54 5.55 -9.43 -1.57
C THR A 54 6.14 -9.08 -2.93
N LEU A 55 6.14 -7.80 -3.31
CA LEU A 55 6.65 -7.36 -4.61
C LEU A 55 8.18 -7.47 -4.71
N ALA A 56 8.91 -7.34 -3.59
CA ALA A 56 10.36 -7.54 -3.58
C ALA A 56 10.75 -9.01 -3.74
N LYS A 57 9.95 -9.95 -3.18
CA LYS A 57 10.19 -11.39 -3.29
C LYS A 57 9.94 -11.91 -4.69
N GLU A 58 8.82 -11.53 -5.29
CA GLU A 58 8.41 -12.01 -6.61
C GLU A 58 7.77 -10.86 -7.42
N PRO A 59 8.59 -10.02 -8.08
CA PRO A 59 8.09 -8.88 -8.84
C PRO A 59 7.33 -9.36 -10.10
N PRO A 60 6.05 -8.98 -10.28
CA PRO A 60 5.30 -9.33 -11.48
C PRO A 60 5.84 -8.66 -12.74
N GLY A 61 5.67 -9.30 -13.90
CA GLY A 61 6.20 -8.82 -15.18
C GLY A 61 5.41 -7.70 -15.86
N THR A 62 4.21 -7.34 -15.36
CA THR A 62 3.35 -6.33 -16.00
C THR A 62 2.80 -5.32 -14.99
N PRO A 63 2.54 -4.07 -15.41
CA PRO A 63 1.96 -3.05 -14.53
C PRO A 63 0.67 -3.49 -13.84
N GLY A 64 -0.27 -4.08 -14.60
CA GLY A 64 -1.54 -4.55 -14.06
C GLY A 64 -1.38 -5.65 -13.01
N ALA A 65 -0.42 -6.56 -13.22
CA ALA A 65 -0.15 -7.62 -12.24
C ALA A 65 0.47 -7.06 -10.95
N VAL A 66 1.32 -6.03 -11.02
CA VAL A 66 1.85 -5.34 -9.83
C VAL A 66 0.71 -4.73 -9.01
N LEU A 67 -0.19 -3.97 -9.65
CA LEU A 67 -1.30 -3.31 -8.98
C LEU A 67 -2.29 -4.33 -8.39
N THR A 68 -2.67 -5.35 -9.16
CA THR A 68 -3.58 -6.41 -8.68
C THR A 68 -3.01 -7.16 -7.48
N THR A 69 -1.70 -7.48 -7.49
CA THR A 69 -1.04 -8.12 -6.34
C THR A 69 -1.05 -7.20 -5.12
N ALA A 70 -0.74 -5.92 -5.29
CA ALA A 70 -0.78 -4.94 -4.22
C ALA A 70 -2.20 -4.78 -3.63
N GLY A 71 -3.21 -4.62 -4.49
CA GLY A 71 -4.60 -4.46 -4.08
C GLY A 71 -5.10 -5.66 -3.28
N ARG A 72 -4.86 -6.89 -3.79
CA ARG A 72 -5.20 -8.14 -3.06
C ARG A 72 -4.53 -8.22 -1.69
N GLN A 73 -3.27 -7.80 -1.60
CA GLN A 73 -2.55 -7.80 -0.34
C GLN A 73 -3.14 -6.78 0.66
N LEU A 74 -3.54 -5.60 0.19
CA LEU A 74 -4.19 -4.61 1.06
C LEU A 74 -5.55 -5.10 1.56
N VAL A 75 -6.36 -5.74 0.71
CA VAL A 75 -7.65 -6.33 1.13
C VAL A 75 -7.46 -7.37 2.25
N SER A 76 -6.37 -8.15 2.21
CA SER A 76 -6.15 -9.24 3.18
C SER A 76 -5.44 -8.81 4.46
N THR A 77 -4.71 -7.70 4.46
CA THR A 77 -3.82 -7.30 5.58
C THR A 77 -4.24 -6.02 6.30
N VAL A 78 -4.95 -5.12 5.63
CA VAL A 78 -5.43 -3.85 6.18
C VAL A 78 -6.83 -4.05 6.73
N GLY A 79 -6.99 -3.75 8.02
CA GLY A 79 -8.29 -3.78 8.70
C GLY A 79 -9.18 -2.58 8.38
N GLY A 80 -10.42 -2.64 8.84
CA GLY A 80 -11.38 -1.55 8.73
C GLY A 80 -11.78 -1.22 7.29
N ALA A 81 -12.27 0.00 7.06
CA ALA A 81 -12.75 0.44 5.75
C ALA A 81 -11.62 0.62 4.73
N SER A 82 -10.40 0.91 5.18
CA SER A 82 -9.31 1.30 4.30
C SER A 82 -8.78 0.14 3.42
N GLY A 83 -8.81 -1.11 3.91
CA GLY A 83 -8.36 -2.27 3.15
C GLY A 83 -9.15 -2.51 1.86
N PRO A 84 -10.48 -2.66 1.91
CA PRO A 84 -11.31 -2.78 0.72
C PRO A 84 -11.22 -1.57 -0.22
N LEU A 85 -11.09 -0.35 0.30
CA LEU A 85 -11.04 0.87 -0.52
C LEU A 85 -9.73 0.97 -1.32
N TYR A 86 -8.57 0.88 -0.64
CA TYR A 86 -7.28 0.89 -1.35
C TYR A 86 -7.08 -0.37 -2.17
N GLY A 87 -7.60 -1.50 -1.71
CA GLY A 87 -7.56 -2.76 -2.43
C GLY A 87 -8.41 -2.78 -3.71
N THR A 88 -9.48 -1.99 -3.78
CA THR A 88 -10.30 -1.83 -5.00
C THR A 88 -9.71 -0.79 -5.95
N LEU A 89 -8.99 0.20 -5.42
CA LEU A 89 -8.29 1.21 -6.22
C LEU A 89 -7.15 0.61 -7.06
N LEU A 90 -6.45 -0.40 -6.52
CA LEU A 90 -5.28 -1.06 -7.12
C LEU A 90 -5.67 -2.36 -7.83
#